data_AF-L7F4Z5-F1
#
_entry.id   AF-L7F4Z5-F1
#
_cell.length_a   1.000
_cell.length_b   1.000
_cell.length_c   1.000
_cell.angle_alpha   90.00
_cell.angle_beta   90.00
_cell.angle_gamma   90.00
#
_symmetry.space_group_name_H-M   'P 1'
#
loop_
_entity.id
_entity.type
_entity.pdbx_description
1 polymer ?
#
loop_
_entity_poly.entity_id
_entity_poly.type
_entity_poly.pdbx_seq_one_letter_code
_entity_poly.pdbx_strand_id
1 'polypeptide(L)'
;MMGIVACNNIDPENDGRPLQPTDPLGGFLHGLLTLDGLFASGGLQITDTVTGTTLLPGCCNGLDERRDWLEVVDGDGWASFGHDPSPLAERHADVVRLTVDAESGS
;
A
#
# COMPACT_ATOMS: atom_id res chain seq x y z
N MET A 1 14.72 0.04 -0.88
CA MET A 1 13.98 -1.19 -0.52
C MET A 1 13.56 -1.04 0.93
N MET A 2 12.34 -0.56 1.17
CA MET A 2 11.75 -0.52 2.52
C MET A 2 11.43 -1.96 2.93
N GLY A 3 12.18 -2.49 3.90
CA GLY A 3 11.88 -3.80 4.48
C GLY A 3 10.72 -3.72 5.46
N ILE A 4 10.00 -4.82 5.64
CA ILE A 4 8.86 -4.98 6.59
C ILE A 4 9.17 -4.31 7.94
N VAL A 5 10.40 -4.41 8.44
CA VAL A 5 10.85 -3.76 9.68
C VAL A 5 10.62 -2.26 9.71
N ALA A 6 10.99 -1.53 8.65
CA ALA A 6 10.89 -0.07 8.62
C ALA A 6 9.43 0.40 8.63
N CYS A 7 8.53 -0.38 8.06
CA CYS A 7 7.11 -0.09 7.98
C CYS A 7 6.34 -0.35 9.28
N ASN A 8 6.91 -1.13 10.19
CA ASN A 8 6.29 -1.52 11.45
C ASN A 8 7.00 -0.94 12.68
N ASN A 9 8.05 -0.14 12.48
CA ASN A 9 8.75 0.57 13.53
C ASN A 9 8.22 2.01 13.64
N ILE A 10 6.90 2.14 13.83
CA ILE A 10 6.21 3.43 13.97
C ILE A 10 5.62 3.48 15.37
N ASP A 11 5.73 4.62 16.04
CA ASP A 11 5.09 4.85 17.33
C ASP A 11 3.70 5.42 17.03
N PRO A 12 2.62 4.64 17.21
CA PRO A 12 1.29 5.08 16.81
C PRO A 12 0.80 6.27 17.64
N GLU A 13 1.34 6.46 18.83
CA GLU A 13 1.02 7.56 19.74
C GLU A 13 2.35 8.03 20.34
N ASN A 14 2.78 9.27 20.07
CA ASN A 14 4.01 9.89 20.62
C ASN A 14 3.88 10.10 22.14
N ASP A 15 3.71 9.00 22.87
CA ASP A 15 3.21 8.92 24.24
C ASP A 15 4.34 8.92 25.28
N GLY A 16 5.52 9.41 24.89
CA GLY A 16 6.68 9.47 25.79
C GLY A 16 7.26 8.10 26.15
N ARG A 17 7.00 7.07 25.34
CA ARG A 17 7.64 5.75 25.47
C ARG A 17 9.13 5.81 25.07
N PRO A 18 9.95 4.83 25.49
CA PRO A 18 11.38 4.81 25.19
C PRO A 18 11.66 4.92 23.69
N LEU A 19 12.76 5.57 23.33
CA LEU A 19 13.22 5.71 21.94
C LEU A 19 13.17 4.36 21.22
N GLN A 20 12.56 4.36 20.04
CA GLN A 20 12.39 3.17 19.22
C GLN A 20 13.71 2.43 18.97
N PRO A 21 13.62 1.09 18.85
CA PRO A 21 14.51 0.22 18.11
C PRO A 21 15.36 0.87 17.01
N THR A 22 16.63 1.21 17.19
CA THR A 22 17.44 1.67 16.03
C THR A 22 18.07 0.52 15.26
N ASP A 23 18.21 -0.65 15.91
CA ASP A 23 18.67 -1.86 15.24
C ASP A 23 17.49 -2.58 14.54
N PRO A 24 17.71 -3.21 13.36
CA PRO A 24 16.64 -3.82 12.60
C PRO A 24 15.88 -4.94 13.30
N LEU A 25 16.53 -5.72 14.18
CA LEU A 25 15.87 -6.81 14.90
C LEU A 25 14.99 -6.25 16.02
N GLY A 26 15.49 -5.25 16.75
CA GLY A 26 14.75 -4.54 17.79
C GLY A 26 13.51 -3.85 17.23
N GLY A 27 13.61 -3.16 16.10
CA GLY A 27 12.46 -2.56 15.43
C GLY A 27 11.41 -3.60 14.97
N PHE A 28 11.86 -4.76 14.47
CA PHE A 28 10.96 -5.84 14.06
C PHE A 28 10.19 -6.44 15.25
N LEU A 29 10.90 -6.79 16.32
CA LEU A 29 10.29 -7.35 17.52
C LEU A 29 9.39 -6.33 18.23
N HIS A 30 9.77 -5.05 18.22
CA HIS A 30 8.92 -3.98 18.73
C HIS A 30 7.59 -3.95 17.98
N GLY A 31 7.61 -3.81 16.64
CA GLY A 31 6.38 -3.78 15.83
C GLY A 31 5.53 -5.04 15.96
N LEU A 32 6.15 -6.23 16.02
CA LEU A 32 5.44 -7.50 16.23
C LEU A 32 4.69 -7.56 17.57
N LEU A 33 5.19 -6.87 18.59
CA LEU A 33 4.63 -6.90 19.94
C LEU A 33 3.70 -5.71 20.24
N THR A 34 3.81 -4.61 19.49
CA THR A 34 3.08 -3.36 19.79
C THR A 34 2.01 -3.00 18.77
N LEU A 35 2.02 -3.56 17.56
CA LEU A 35 1.00 -3.29 16.55
C LEU A 35 -0.06 -4.39 16.53
N ASP A 36 -1.33 -3.99 16.36
CA ASP A 36 -2.46 -4.93 16.21
C ASP A 36 -2.36 -5.75 14.92
N GLY A 37 -1.64 -5.26 13.92
CA GLY A 37 -1.36 -5.95 12.67
C GLY A 37 -0.06 -5.46 12.04
N LEU A 38 0.74 -6.39 11.51
CA LEU A 38 1.95 -6.04 10.78
C LEU A 38 1.60 -5.59 9.36
N PHE A 39 2.11 -4.42 8.98
CA PHE A 39 1.98 -3.87 7.64
C PHE A 39 3.16 -4.32 6.76
N ALA A 40 2.87 -5.11 5.73
CA ALA A 40 3.84 -5.42 4.69
C ALA A 40 3.67 -4.44 3.53
N SER A 41 4.45 -3.35 3.52
CA SER A 41 4.37 -2.35 2.45
C SER A 41 4.64 -2.97 1.08
N GLY A 42 3.90 -2.51 0.08
CA GLY A 42 4.07 -2.90 -1.31
C GLY A 42 2.81 -3.50 -1.87
N GLY A 43 2.15 -2.78 -2.77
CA GLY A 43 1.02 -3.28 -3.54
C GLY A 43 1.43 -3.84 -4.90
N LEU A 44 0.46 -3.95 -5.80
CA LEU A 44 0.69 -4.37 -7.19
C LEU A 44 0.96 -3.15 -8.08
N GLN A 45 2.11 -3.16 -8.76
CA GLN A 45 2.38 -2.26 -9.89
C GLN A 45 1.85 -2.90 -11.17
N ILE A 46 1.16 -2.12 -11.99
CA ILE A 46 0.66 -2.56 -13.31
C ILE A 46 1.26 -1.65 -14.37
N THR A 47 1.85 -2.24 -15.41
CA THR A 47 2.36 -1.51 -16.56
C THR A 47 1.64 -1.98 -17.82
N ASP A 48 0.95 -1.05 -18.49
CA ASP A 48 0.44 -1.28 -19.83
C ASP A 48 1.62 -1.29 -20.81
N THR A 49 1.91 -2.46 -21.38
CA THR A 49 3.04 -2.63 -22.30
C THR A 49 2.84 -1.98 -23.65
N VAL A 50 1.61 -1.60 -24.01
CA VAL A 50 1.31 -0.95 -25.29
C VAL A 50 1.55 0.56 -25.19
N THR A 51 1.08 1.20 -24.12
CA THR A 51 1.21 2.65 -23.92
C THR A 51 2.42 3.05 -23.08
N GLY A 52 2.98 2.12 -22.29
CA GLY A 52 4.02 2.37 -21.30
C GLY A 52 3.49 2.98 -19.98
N THR A 53 2.18 3.26 -19.88
CA THR A 53 1.58 3.82 -18.66
C THR A 53 1.70 2.85 -17.50
N THR A 54 2.10 3.36 -16.33
CA THR A 54 2.27 2.56 -15.12
C THR A 54 1.37 3.08 -14.01
N LEU A 55 0.60 2.17 -13.41
CA LEU A 55 -0.10 2.38 -12.16
C LEU A 55 0.80 1.91 -11.02
N LEU A 56 1.14 2.84 -10.13
CA LEU A 56 1.89 2.57 -8.91
C LEU A 56 0.92 2.40 -7.73
N PRO A 57 1.21 1.49 -6.79
CA PRO A 57 0.47 1.42 -5.54
C PRO A 57 0.69 2.70 -4.72
N GLY A 58 -0.35 3.17 -4.04
CA GLY A 58 -0.25 4.27 -3.09
C GLY A 58 0.50 3.89 -1.81
N CYS A 59 0.94 4.88 -1.04
CA CYS A 59 1.77 4.69 0.14
C CYS A 59 1.16 3.87 1.29
N CYS A 60 -0.16 3.80 1.42
CA CYS A 60 -0.83 2.92 2.40
C CYS A 60 -1.14 1.52 1.86
N ASN A 61 -0.80 1.23 0.60
CA ASN A 61 -1.11 -0.05 0.00
C ASN A 61 -0.05 -1.09 0.38
N GLY A 62 -0.48 -2.14 1.05
CA GLY A 62 0.35 -3.26 1.42
C GLY A 62 0.12 -4.45 0.50
N LEU A 63 0.83 -5.54 0.81
CA LEU A 63 0.67 -6.79 0.10
C LEU A 63 -0.73 -7.37 0.33
N ASP A 64 -1.36 -7.11 1.47
CA ASP A 64 -2.66 -7.72 1.79
C ASP A 64 -3.80 -7.12 0.97
N GLU A 65 -3.74 -5.82 0.71
CA GLU A 65 -4.64 -5.06 -0.17
C GLU A 65 -4.53 -5.48 -1.65
N ARG A 66 -3.56 -6.36 -2.01
CA ARG A 66 -3.60 -7.06 -3.31
C ARG A 66 -4.90 -7.86 -3.49
N ARG A 67 -5.57 -8.24 -2.40
CA ARG A 67 -6.84 -8.96 -2.44
C ARG A 67 -8.01 -8.06 -2.83
N ASP A 68 -7.87 -6.74 -2.75
CA ASP A 68 -8.94 -5.81 -3.13
C ASP A 68 -9.21 -5.84 -4.64
N TRP A 69 -8.30 -6.42 -5.43
CA TRP A 69 -8.58 -6.81 -6.82
C TRP A 69 -9.76 -7.78 -6.95
N LEU A 70 -10.03 -8.59 -5.93
CA LEU A 70 -11.23 -9.45 -5.88
C LEU A 70 -12.51 -8.62 -5.81
N GLU A 71 -12.50 -7.47 -5.13
CA GLU A 71 -13.66 -6.56 -5.13
C GLU A 71 -13.91 -5.96 -6.53
N VAL A 72 -12.86 -5.78 -7.33
CA VAL A 72 -12.98 -5.34 -8.72
C VAL A 72 -13.57 -6.42 -9.62
N VAL A 73 -13.18 -7.69 -9.46
CA VAL A 73 -13.59 -8.76 -10.37
C VAL A 73 -14.82 -9.56 -9.92
N ASP A 74 -15.00 -9.74 -8.62
CA ASP A 74 -16.04 -10.59 -8.03
C ASP A 74 -16.98 -9.83 -7.09
N GLY A 75 -16.60 -8.63 -6.65
CA GLY A 75 -17.37 -7.77 -5.76
C GLY A 75 -18.12 -6.65 -6.48
N ASP A 76 -18.13 -5.47 -5.86
CA ASP A 76 -18.87 -4.28 -6.32
C ASP A 76 -18.26 -3.61 -7.57
N GLY A 77 -17.15 -4.13 -8.07
CA GLY A 77 -16.50 -3.66 -9.29
C GLY A 77 -15.62 -2.44 -9.08
N TRP A 78 -15.18 -2.17 -7.85
CA TRP A 78 -14.43 -0.97 -7.50
C TRP A 78 -13.42 -1.23 -6.38
N ALA A 79 -12.22 -0.65 -6.50
CA ALA A 79 -11.22 -0.64 -5.42
C ALA A 79 -10.28 0.59 -5.50
N SER A 80 -9.82 1.06 -4.35
CA SER A 80 -8.76 2.07 -4.22
C SER A 80 -7.51 1.42 -3.64
N PHE A 81 -6.35 1.71 -4.23
CA PHE A 81 -5.08 1.08 -3.87
C PHE A 81 -4.10 2.06 -3.23
N GLY A 82 -4.59 2.91 -2.33
CA GLY A 82 -3.82 3.89 -1.55
C GLY A 82 -4.16 5.35 -1.89
N HIS A 83 -3.46 6.30 -1.25
CA HIS A 83 -3.83 7.72 -1.25
C HIS A 83 -2.76 8.68 -1.82
N ASP A 84 -1.52 8.24 -1.99
CA ASP A 84 -0.46 9.02 -2.66
C ASP A 84 0.59 8.07 -3.28
N PRO A 85 0.53 7.82 -4.61
CA PRO A 85 -0.58 8.20 -5.50
C PRO A 85 -1.91 7.57 -5.06
N SER A 86 -3.03 8.07 -5.59
CA SER A 86 -4.41 7.59 -5.37
C SER A 86 -4.93 6.70 -6.51
N PRO A 87 -4.31 5.53 -6.78
CA PRO A 87 -4.75 4.64 -7.85
C PRO A 87 -6.15 4.07 -7.60
N LEU A 88 -6.93 3.99 -8.67
CA LEU A 88 -8.29 3.45 -8.66
C LEU A 88 -8.43 2.36 -9.72
N ALA A 89 -9.23 1.33 -9.42
CA ALA A 89 -9.73 0.39 -10.41
C ALA A 89 -11.25 0.34 -10.41
N GLU A 90 -11.84 0.39 -11.60
CA GLU A 90 -13.29 0.33 -11.80
C GLU A 90 -13.62 -0.65 -12.92
N ARG A 91 -14.52 -1.59 -12.66
CA ARG A 91 -14.99 -2.56 -13.65
C ARG A 91 -16.14 -1.97 -14.44
N HIS A 92 -15.95 -1.90 -15.75
CA HIS A 92 -16.95 -1.55 -16.74
C HIS A 92 -17.21 -2.76 -17.63
N ALA A 93 -18.25 -3.53 -17.29
CA ALA A 93 -18.59 -4.79 -17.94
C ALA A 93 -17.42 -5.80 -17.92
N ASP A 94 -16.79 -6.05 -19.06
CA ASP A 94 -15.68 -6.97 -19.25
C ASP A 94 -14.29 -6.30 -19.16
N VAL A 95 -14.24 -4.98 -19.00
CA VAL A 95 -13.01 -4.20 -18.94
C VAL A 95 -12.84 -3.60 -17.55
N VAL A 96 -11.60 -3.55 -17.06
CA VAL A 96 -11.23 -2.77 -15.87
C VAL A 96 -10.53 -1.50 -16.31
N ARG A 97 -11.08 -0.34 -15.93
CA ARG A 97 -10.44 0.96 -16.09
C ARG A 97 -9.52 1.20 -14.89
N LEU A 98 -8.28 1.54 -15.18
CA LEU A 98 -7.29 1.94 -14.19
C LEU A 98 -7.10 3.45 -14.28
N THR A 99 -7.28 4.12 -13.15
CA THR A 99 -6.98 5.54 -13.02
C THR A 99 -5.67 5.66 -12.27
N VAL A 100 -4.67 6.22 -12.96
CA VAL A 100 -3.42 6.68 -12.34
C VAL A 100 -3.62 8.14 -11.96
N ASP A 101 -3.05 8.57 -10.83
CA ASP A 101 -2.98 10.01 -10.57
C ASP A 101 -2.19 10.67 -11.70
N ALA A 102 -2.78 11.71 -12.28
CA ALA A 102 -2.03 12.63 -13.12
C ALA A 102 -1.18 13.49 -12.17
N GLU A 103 0.12 13.55 -12.42
CA GLU A 103 1.07 14.45 -11.77
C GLU A 103 0.37 15.82 -11.53
N SER A 104 0.11 16.17 -10.27
CA SER A 104 -0.19 17.57 -9.95
C SER A 104 1.12 18.32 -10.14
N GLY A 105 1.34 18.85 -11.34
CA GLY A 105 2.53 19.61 -11.67
C GLY A 105 2.79 20.68 -10.61
N SER A 106 3.94 20.59 -9.96
CA SER A 106 4.54 21.69 -9.21
C SER A 106 5.73 22.27 -9.96
#